data_AF-A0A7S2MA94-F1
#
_entry.id   AF-A0A7S2MA94-F1
#
_cell.length_a   1.000
_cell.length_b   1.000
_cell.length_c   1.000
_cell.angle_alpha   90.00
_cell.angle_beta   90.00
_cell.angle_gamma   90.00
#
_symmetry.space_group_name_H-M   'P 1'
#
loop_
_entity.id
_entity.type
_entity.pdbx_description
1 polymer ?
#
loop_
_entity_poly.entity_id
_entity_poly.type
_entity_poly.pdbx_seq_one_letter_code
_entity_poly.pdbx_strand_id
1 'polypeptide(L)'
;GAARGEALDLSRCRYWMNAGEQVTIPVCEEFLEQVARFGVARRSMQPSFGMAEACTCMTYNNEFDSLPATRLGRSTFVSLGPPVPGVEIRIADSRGATIAEEVVGRFQIRGDVVTPGYLNNDEANLAAFVGDGWFNTGDVGFIRNGRLYLTGREKEMIIIRGANFYCFEIEDVVNALPAVTPTFTAAVSTFDPAVGTEGLVVFFVPRTVPVAANDEVREDLRSVVRTV
;
A
#
# COMPACT_ATOMS: atom_id res chain seq x y z
N GLY A 1 6.94 33.20 22.64
CA GLY A 1 8.34 32.85 22.39
C GLY A 1 8.55 31.40 22.78
N ALA A 2 8.58 30.50 21.80
CA ALA A 2 9.08 29.14 22.00
C ALA A 2 10.55 29.14 21.57
N ALA A 3 11.41 28.51 22.36
CA ALA A 3 12.85 28.49 22.17
C ALA A 3 13.22 27.94 20.79
N ARG A 4 13.74 28.82 19.92
CA ARG A 4 14.60 28.42 18.80
C ARG A 4 15.93 27.97 19.42
N GLY A 5 16.27 26.69 19.42
CA GLY A 5 17.66 26.32 19.74
C GLY A 5 17.99 24.87 20.09
N GLU A 6 17.08 24.05 20.59
CA GLU A 6 17.40 22.64 20.86
C GLU A 6 17.06 21.79 19.63
N ALA A 7 18.08 21.15 19.05
CA ALA A 7 17.88 20.18 17.98
C ALA A 7 16.97 19.06 18.51
N LEU A 8 15.93 18.71 17.76
CA LEU A 8 15.01 17.63 18.12
C LEU A 8 15.81 16.31 18.28
N ASP A 9 15.68 15.63 19.42
CA ASP A 9 16.27 14.30 19.64
C ASP A 9 15.16 13.24 19.63
N LEU A 10 15.13 12.44 18.56
CA LEU A 10 14.19 11.35 18.33
C LEU A 10 14.85 9.97 18.52
N SER A 11 16.08 9.90 19.04
CA SER A 11 16.83 8.64 19.23
C SER A 11 16.16 7.64 20.15
N ARG A 12 15.22 8.11 20.99
CA ARG A 12 14.42 7.27 21.89
C ARG A 12 13.18 6.66 21.23
N CYS A 13 12.78 7.13 20.05
CA CYS A 13 11.68 6.54 19.32
C CYS A 13 12.13 5.22 18.69
N ARG A 14 11.50 4.11 19.11
CA ARG A 14 11.90 2.76 18.70
C ARG A 14 11.07 2.20 17.55
N TYR A 15 9.86 2.69 17.37
CA TYR A 15 8.90 2.18 16.40
C TYR A 15 8.19 3.35 15.73
N TRP A 16 8.42 3.48 14.42
CA TRP A 16 7.71 4.36 13.51
C TRP A 16 6.85 3.47 12.63
N MET A 17 5.61 3.25 13.07
CA MET A 17 4.66 2.44 12.34
C MET A 17 4.23 3.15 11.06
N ASN A 18 4.37 2.47 9.93
CA ASN A 18 3.87 2.91 8.63
C ASN A 18 2.82 1.90 8.15
N ALA A 19 1.56 2.33 8.07
CA ALA A 19 0.41 1.49 7.80
C ALA A 19 -0.78 2.34 7.34
N GLY A 20 -1.86 1.67 6.89
CA GLY A 20 -3.11 2.31 6.49
C GLY A 20 -3.21 2.62 4.98
N GLU A 21 -2.08 2.57 4.29
CA GLU A 21 -1.96 2.65 2.83
C GLU A 21 -0.82 1.74 2.34
N GLN A 22 -0.59 1.70 1.02
CA GLN A 22 0.53 0.93 0.48
C GLN A 22 1.85 1.49 0.99
N VAL A 23 2.61 0.68 1.74
CA VAL A 23 3.95 1.04 2.17
C VAL A 23 4.93 0.87 1.01
N THR A 24 5.57 1.96 0.59
CA THR A 24 6.57 1.95 -0.49
C THR A 24 7.97 2.21 0.06
N ILE A 25 8.97 1.57 -0.57
CA ILE A 25 10.39 1.78 -0.20
C ILE A 25 10.80 3.25 -0.37
N PRO A 26 10.52 3.92 -1.51
CA PRO A 26 10.95 5.31 -1.71
C PRO A 26 10.50 6.23 -0.57
N VAL A 27 9.24 6.13 -0.15
CA VAL A 27 8.69 6.93 0.96
C VAL A 27 9.38 6.61 2.29
N CYS A 28 9.62 5.32 2.58
CA CYS A 28 10.33 4.94 3.80
C CYS A 28 11.78 5.43 3.83
N GLU A 29 12.49 5.32 2.69
CA GLU A 29 13.87 5.81 2.55
C GLU A 29 13.95 7.33 2.71
N GLU A 30 13.09 8.05 2.00
CA GLU A 30 13.05 9.52 2.05
C GLU A 30 12.78 10.00 3.47
N PHE A 31 11.80 9.41 4.16
CA PHE A 31 11.52 9.74 5.55
C PHE A 31 12.76 9.53 6.42
N LEU A 32 13.36 8.34 6.36
CA LEU A 32 14.51 7.97 7.18
C LEU A 32 15.73 8.86 6.91
N GLU A 33 15.97 9.26 5.66
CA GLU A 33 17.01 10.22 5.30
C GLU A 33 16.76 11.58 5.96
N GLN A 34 15.53 12.10 5.86
CA GLN A 34 15.17 13.41 6.42
C GLN A 34 15.25 13.45 7.95
N VAL A 35 14.94 12.33 8.62
CA VAL A 35 14.95 12.25 10.09
C VAL A 35 16.23 11.70 10.70
N ALA A 36 17.18 11.22 9.89
CA ALA A 36 18.46 10.66 10.36
C ALA A 36 19.23 11.63 11.28
N ARG A 37 19.23 12.93 10.95
CA ARG A 37 19.89 13.97 11.75
C ARG A 37 19.32 14.15 13.16
N PHE A 38 18.12 13.63 13.43
CA PHE A 38 17.47 13.66 14.74
C PHE A 38 17.66 12.34 15.52
N GLY A 39 18.52 11.43 15.04
CA GLY A 39 18.85 10.17 15.73
C GLY A 39 17.88 9.01 15.46
N VAL A 40 16.95 9.14 14.50
CA VAL A 40 16.07 8.05 14.10
C VAL A 40 16.88 6.96 13.40
N ALA A 41 16.83 5.74 13.96
CA ALA A 41 17.54 4.60 13.39
C ALA A 41 16.68 3.90 12.32
N ARG A 42 17.29 3.44 11.22
CA ARG A 42 16.59 2.69 10.17
C ARG A 42 15.73 1.52 10.69
N ARG A 43 16.27 0.75 11.64
CA ARG A 43 15.58 -0.36 12.32
C ARG A 43 14.29 0.02 13.05
N SER A 44 14.05 1.32 13.26
CA SER A 44 12.83 1.79 13.92
C SER A 44 11.65 1.92 12.97
N MET A 45 11.85 1.89 11.65
CA MET A 45 10.77 1.84 10.68
C MET A 45 10.03 0.49 10.78
N GLN A 46 8.71 0.56 10.90
CA GLN A 46 7.86 -0.61 11.15
C GLN A 46 6.69 -0.65 10.14
N PRO A 47 6.92 -1.13 8.90
CA PRO A 47 5.85 -1.41 7.96
C PRO A 47 4.86 -2.41 8.56
N SER A 48 3.57 -2.08 8.52
CA SER A 48 2.54 -2.86 9.20
C SER A 48 1.25 -2.91 8.39
N PHE A 49 0.48 -3.97 8.56
CA PHE A 49 -0.86 -4.08 7.99
C PHE A 49 -1.92 -4.01 9.09
N GLY A 50 -3.00 -3.29 8.78
CA GLY A 50 -4.14 -3.17 9.66
C GLY A 50 -5.42 -2.75 8.96
N MET A 51 -6.57 -3.06 9.57
CA MET A 51 -7.89 -2.64 9.10
C MET A 51 -8.87 -2.46 10.26
N ALA A 52 -9.99 -1.80 10.00
CA ALA A 52 -11.03 -1.56 11.01
C ALA A 52 -11.63 -2.87 11.53
N GLU A 53 -11.80 -3.83 10.64
CA GLU A 53 -12.41 -5.13 10.88
C GLU A 53 -11.54 -6.07 11.72
N ALA A 54 -10.33 -5.67 12.10
CA ALA A 54 -9.43 -6.50 12.88
C ALA A 54 -8.68 -5.74 13.98
N CYS A 55 -9.33 -4.71 14.54
CA CYS A 55 -8.79 -3.91 15.65
C CYS A 55 -7.42 -3.28 15.35
N THR A 56 -7.30 -2.60 14.22
CA THR A 56 -6.08 -1.91 13.78
C THR A 56 -5.02 -2.89 13.29
N CYS A 57 -3.93 -3.14 14.02
CA CYS A 57 -2.72 -3.76 13.45
C CYS A 57 -2.66 -5.28 13.69
N MET A 58 -2.39 -6.05 12.63
CA MET A 58 -2.32 -7.52 12.68
C MET A 58 -0.98 -8.08 12.23
N THR A 59 -0.22 -7.35 11.42
CA THR A 59 1.13 -7.75 11.01
C THR A 59 2.05 -6.54 11.14
N TYR A 60 3.28 -6.75 11.59
CA TYR A 60 4.29 -5.69 11.61
C TYR A 60 5.70 -6.24 11.36
N ASN A 61 6.51 -5.47 10.65
CA ASN A 61 7.89 -5.81 10.33
C ASN A 61 8.87 -5.02 11.22
N ASN A 62 9.52 -5.71 12.16
CA ASN A 62 10.55 -5.13 13.04
C ASN A 62 11.97 -5.20 12.45
N GLU A 63 12.12 -5.70 11.22
CA GLU A 63 13.41 -6.08 10.62
C GLU A 63 13.67 -5.30 9.32
N PHE A 64 13.14 -4.07 9.23
CA PHE A 64 13.19 -3.24 8.02
C PHE A 64 14.61 -2.95 7.50
N ASP A 65 15.60 -2.87 8.40
CA ASP A 65 17.00 -2.66 8.03
C ASP A 65 17.68 -3.89 7.43
N SER A 66 17.24 -5.09 7.82
CA SER A 66 17.82 -6.37 7.40
C SER A 66 17.08 -7.08 6.26
N LEU A 67 15.84 -6.66 5.96
CA LEU A 67 15.01 -7.28 4.94
C LEU A 67 14.88 -6.36 3.72
N PRO A 68 15.50 -6.70 2.58
CA PRO A 68 15.29 -5.95 1.36
C PRO A 68 13.86 -6.13 0.86
N ALA A 69 13.40 -5.17 0.07
CA ALA A 69 12.16 -5.31 -0.67
C ALA A 69 12.19 -6.54 -1.58
N THR A 70 11.06 -7.22 -1.70
CA THR A 70 10.92 -8.38 -2.58
C THR A 70 10.41 -7.93 -3.93
N ARG A 71 11.11 -8.30 -4.99
CA ARG A 71 10.71 -8.00 -6.37
C ARG A 71 9.76 -9.07 -6.88
N LEU A 72 8.63 -8.65 -7.41
CA LEU A 72 7.70 -9.51 -8.15
C LEU A 72 7.39 -8.84 -9.49
N GLY A 73 7.89 -9.45 -10.58
CA GLY A 73 7.83 -8.83 -11.91
C GLY A 73 8.67 -7.55 -11.98
N ARG A 74 8.01 -6.41 -12.29
CA ARG A 74 8.65 -5.09 -12.36
C ARG A 74 8.62 -4.31 -11.04
N SER A 75 7.74 -4.70 -10.12
CA SER A 75 7.41 -3.96 -8.90
C SER A 75 8.14 -4.54 -7.68
N THR A 76 8.35 -3.70 -6.67
CA THR A 76 8.99 -4.07 -5.40
C THR A 76 8.05 -3.87 -4.23
N PHE A 77 7.93 -4.87 -3.36
CA PHE A 77 7.01 -4.88 -2.23
C PHE A 77 7.76 -5.01 -0.91
N VAL A 78 7.26 -4.30 0.10
CA VAL A 78 7.81 -4.30 1.46
C VAL A 78 7.17 -5.42 2.27
N SER A 79 7.96 -6.09 3.11
CA SER A 79 7.40 -7.03 4.09
C SER A 79 6.61 -6.24 5.13
N LEU A 80 5.35 -6.62 5.34
CA LEU A 80 4.50 -6.14 6.43
C LEU A 80 4.61 -7.04 7.68
N GLY A 81 5.55 -8.00 7.65
CA GLY A 81 5.90 -8.86 8.77
C GLY A 81 5.01 -10.09 8.96
N PRO A 82 5.30 -10.90 10.00
CA PRO A 82 4.45 -12.03 10.40
C PRO A 82 3.18 -11.55 11.11
N PRO A 83 2.16 -12.42 11.26
CA PRO A 83 0.99 -12.11 12.06
C PRO A 83 1.33 -11.99 13.55
N VAL A 84 0.56 -11.16 14.27
CA VAL A 84 0.59 -11.10 15.73
C VAL A 84 0.07 -12.40 16.37
N PRO A 85 0.43 -12.70 17.62
CA PRO A 85 -0.08 -13.88 18.32
C PRO A 85 -1.62 -13.94 18.31
N GLY A 86 -2.17 -15.11 18.00
CA GLY A 86 -3.62 -15.33 17.89
C GLY A 86 -4.23 -14.92 16.55
N VAL A 87 -3.44 -14.39 15.62
CA VAL A 87 -3.85 -14.13 14.24
C VAL A 87 -3.24 -15.16 13.30
N GLU A 88 -4.08 -15.70 12.42
CA GLU A 88 -3.69 -16.53 11.30
C GLU A 88 -3.88 -15.76 10.00
N ILE A 89 -2.95 -15.96 9.06
CA ILE A 89 -2.99 -15.37 7.73
C ILE A 89 -2.90 -16.45 6.67
N ARG A 90 -3.57 -16.23 5.54
CA ARG A 90 -3.38 -17.05 4.34
C ARG A 90 -3.55 -16.23 3.07
N ILE A 91 -3.03 -16.79 1.98
CA ILE A 91 -3.35 -16.34 0.62
C ILE A 91 -4.25 -17.40 -0.01
N ALA A 92 -5.34 -16.95 -0.61
CA ALA A 92 -6.35 -17.82 -1.20
C ALA A 92 -6.56 -17.55 -2.69
N ASP A 93 -6.91 -18.59 -3.43
CA ASP A 93 -7.34 -18.49 -4.83
C ASP A 93 -8.77 -17.96 -4.96
N SER A 94 -9.27 -17.91 -6.21
CA SER A 94 -10.63 -17.48 -6.54
C SER A 94 -11.74 -18.34 -5.92
N ARG A 95 -11.43 -19.56 -5.49
CA ARG A 95 -12.35 -20.52 -4.86
C ARG A 95 -12.25 -20.53 -3.33
N GLY A 96 -11.34 -19.74 -2.75
CA GLY A 96 -11.12 -19.68 -1.30
C GLY A 96 -10.17 -20.75 -0.76
N ALA A 97 -9.51 -21.52 -1.63
CA ALA A 97 -8.52 -22.51 -1.23
C ALA A 97 -7.16 -21.83 -0.98
N THR A 98 -6.44 -22.28 0.04
CA THR A 98 -5.07 -21.78 0.31
C THR A 98 -4.14 -22.15 -0.83
N ILE A 99 -3.33 -21.19 -1.28
CA ILE A 99 -2.33 -21.38 -2.32
C ILE A 99 -0.91 -21.36 -1.75
N ALA A 100 0.06 -21.77 -2.57
CA ALA A 100 1.47 -21.80 -2.20
C ALA A 100 2.02 -20.41 -1.87
N GLU A 101 3.08 -20.37 -1.06
CA GLU A 101 3.86 -19.15 -0.85
C GLU A 101 4.38 -18.57 -2.18
N GLU A 102 4.64 -17.26 -2.18
CA GLU A 102 5.12 -16.50 -3.34
C GLU A 102 4.18 -16.48 -4.56
N VAL A 103 2.96 -17.01 -4.42
CA VAL A 103 1.87 -16.86 -5.41
C VAL A 103 0.92 -15.75 -4.96
N VAL A 104 0.61 -14.82 -5.86
CA VAL A 104 -0.35 -13.74 -5.57
C VAL A 104 -1.77 -14.29 -5.55
N GLY A 105 -2.50 -13.94 -4.51
CA GLY A 105 -3.92 -14.24 -4.35
C GLY A 105 -4.57 -13.32 -3.34
N ARG A 106 -5.80 -13.64 -2.93
CA ARG A 106 -6.54 -12.86 -1.94
C ARG A 106 -5.98 -13.07 -0.56
N PHE A 107 -5.75 -11.98 0.15
CA PHE A 107 -5.33 -12.01 1.53
C PHE A 107 -6.53 -12.26 2.45
N GLN A 108 -6.41 -13.26 3.33
CA GLN A 108 -7.44 -13.61 4.29
C GLN A 108 -6.85 -13.77 5.69
N ILE A 109 -7.62 -13.36 6.68
CA ILE A 109 -7.25 -13.36 8.09
C ILE A 109 -8.24 -14.16 8.93
N ARG A 110 -7.76 -14.70 10.05
CA ARG A 110 -8.60 -15.36 11.07
C ARG A 110 -8.01 -15.11 12.45
N GLY A 111 -8.88 -14.94 13.44
CA GLY A 111 -8.49 -14.78 14.85
C GLY A 111 -9.51 -13.96 15.62
N ASP A 112 -9.39 -13.95 16.94
CA ASP A 112 -10.33 -13.26 17.84
C ASP A 112 -10.34 -11.74 17.68
N VAL A 113 -9.34 -11.19 16.99
CA VAL A 113 -9.27 -9.77 16.64
C VAL A 113 -10.27 -9.37 15.55
N VAL A 114 -10.76 -10.33 14.76
CA VAL A 114 -11.68 -10.08 13.65
C VAL A 114 -13.05 -9.71 14.20
N THR A 115 -13.65 -8.67 13.64
CA THR A 115 -15.01 -8.21 13.95
C THR A 115 -16.02 -9.36 13.85
N PRO A 116 -17.06 -9.39 14.71
CA PRO A 116 -18.14 -10.37 14.56
C PRO A 116 -19.01 -10.10 13.31
N GLY A 117 -18.88 -8.93 12.68
CA GLY A 117 -19.53 -8.60 11.42
C GLY A 117 -19.91 -7.13 11.28
N TYR A 118 -20.40 -6.78 10.10
CA TYR A 118 -20.99 -5.49 9.77
C TYR A 118 -22.41 -5.39 10.31
N LEU A 119 -22.72 -4.25 10.94
CA LEU A 119 -24.03 -3.97 11.50
C LEU A 119 -25.09 -3.85 10.39
N ASN A 120 -26.15 -4.66 10.48
CA ASN A 120 -27.32 -4.63 9.58
C ASN A 120 -26.96 -4.73 8.08
N ASN A 121 -25.91 -5.49 7.74
CA ASN A 121 -25.45 -5.65 6.36
C ASN A 121 -25.10 -7.10 6.04
N ASP A 122 -26.13 -7.92 5.82
CA ASP A 122 -25.99 -9.35 5.54
C ASP A 122 -25.21 -9.63 4.25
N GLU A 123 -25.37 -8.79 3.22
CA GLU A 123 -24.64 -8.93 1.97
C GLU A 123 -23.13 -8.74 2.17
N ALA A 124 -22.71 -7.70 2.90
CA ALA A 124 -21.31 -7.49 3.22
C ALA A 124 -20.75 -8.60 4.12
N ASN A 125 -21.53 -9.09 5.09
CA ASN A 125 -21.13 -10.21 5.92
C ASN A 125 -20.92 -11.49 5.09
N LEU A 126 -21.85 -11.83 4.18
CA LEU A 126 -21.71 -12.99 3.31
C LEU A 126 -20.51 -12.87 2.35
N ALA A 127 -20.20 -11.65 1.89
CA ALA A 127 -19.06 -11.41 1.01
C ALA A 127 -17.71 -11.46 1.75
N ALA A 128 -17.66 -10.98 3.00
CA ALA A 128 -16.43 -10.88 3.78
C ALA A 128 -16.09 -12.17 4.52
N PHE A 129 -17.07 -12.90 5.07
CA PHE A 129 -16.83 -14.12 5.84
C PHE A 129 -16.94 -15.36 4.93
N VAL A 130 -15.79 -15.92 4.55
CA VAL A 130 -15.67 -16.94 3.50
C VAL A 130 -15.61 -18.38 4.03
N GLY A 131 -16.12 -18.61 5.24
CA GLY A 131 -16.13 -19.92 5.91
C GLY A 131 -14.92 -20.18 6.82
N ASP A 132 -15.06 -21.13 7.74
CA ASP A 132 -14.03 -21.58 8.70
C ASP A 132 -13.35 -20.46 9.53
N GLY A 133 -14.10 -19.37 9.77
CA GLY A 133 -13.64 -18.19 10.50
C GLY A 133 -12.74 -17.25 9.68
N TRP A 134 -12.58 -17.49 8.38
CA TRP A 134 -11.78 -16.64 7.51
C TRP A 134 -12.55 -15.38 7.08
N PHE A 135 -11.88 -14.25 7.20
CA PHE A 135 -12.31 -12.96 6.74
C PHE A 135 -11.49 -12.54 5.51
N ASN A 136 -12.17 -12.14 4.45
CA ASN A 136 -11.58 -11.67 3.21
C ASN A 136 -11.30 -10.17 3.30
N THR A 137 -10.03 -9.76 3.25
CA THR A 137 -9.66 -8.35 3.50
C THR A 137 -9.95 -7.44 2.30
N GLY A 138 -10.12 -8.03 1.11
CA GLY A 138 -10.19 -7.29 -0.16
C GLY A 138 -8.82 -6.87 -0.71
N ASP A 139 -7.75 -7.17 0.02
CA ASP A 139 -6.37 -6.98 -0.43
C ASP A 139 -5.85 -8.22 -1.16
N VAL A 140 -4.85 -8.00 -2.02
CA VAL A 140 -4.13 -9.05 -2.73
C VAL A 140 -2.65 -9.00 -2.39
N GLY A 141 -2.03 -10.17 -2.32
CA GLY A 141 -0.64 -10.27 -1.92
C GLY A 141 -0.13 -11.69 -1.96
N PHE A 142 1.06 -11.88 -1.39
CA PHE A 142 1.69 -13.18 -1.22
C PHE A 142 2.31 -13.29 0.18
N ILE A 143 2.54 -14.52 0.62
CA ILE A 143 3.31 -14.82 1.83
C ILE A 143 4.67 -15.37 1.40
N ARG A 144 5.73 -14.97 2.09
CA ARG A 144 7.08 -15.50 1.92
C ARG A 144 7.74 -15.68 3.27
N ASN A 145 8.14 -16.91 3.59
CA ASN A 145 8.72 -17.27 4.89
C ASN A 145 7.83 -16.83 6.06
N GLY A 146 6.51 -17.04 5.94
CA GLY A 146 5.54 -16.64 6.96
C GLY A 146 5.32 -15.13 7.14
N ARG A 147 5.80 -14.28 6.20
CA ARG A 147 5.62 -12.83 6.24
C ARG A 147 4.71 -12.35 5.11
N LEU A 148 3.86 -11.37 5.41
CA LEU A 148 2.94 -10.78 4.46
C LEU A 148 3.62 -9.76 3.55
N TYR A 149 3.28 -9.79 2.26
CA TYR A 149 3.59 -8.78 1.26
C TYR A 149 2.31 -8.46 0.48
N LEU A 150 1.80 -7.23 0.59
CA LEU A 150 0.64 -6.80 -0.17
C LEU A 150 1.07 -6.14 -1.48
N THR A 151 0.38 -6.54 -2.55
CA THR A 151 0.58 -6.00 -3.89
C THR A 151 -0.43 -4.92 -4.23
N GLY A 152 -1.54 -4.83 -3.50
CA GLY A 152 -2.57 -3.82 -3.67
C GLY A 152 -3.93 -4.36 -3.27
N ARG A 153 -5.00 -3.77 -3.81
CA ARG A 153 -6.38 -4.26 -3.62
C ARG A 153 -6.93 -4.95 -4.85
N GLU A 154 -7.81 -5.92 -4.63
CA GLU A 154 -8.43 -6.72 -5.70
C GLU A 154 -9.14 -5.83 -6.73
N LYS A 155 -9.70 -4.69 -6.30
CA LYS A 155 -10.44 -3.75 -7.16
C LYS A 155 -9.66 -2.49 -7.56
N GLU A 156 -8.39 -2.37 -7.16
CA GLU A 156 -7.55 -1.18 -7.42
C GLU A 156 -6.38 -1.51 -8.37
N MET A 157 -6.39 -2.68 -9.00
CA MET A 157 -5.45 -3.02 -10.06
C MET A 157 -5.97 -2.51 -11.40
N ILE A 158 -5.12 -1.79 -12.14
CA ILE A 158 -5.44 -1.26 -13.45
C ILE A 158 -4.85 -2.19 -14.51
N ILE A 159 -5.68 -2.71 -15.43
CA ILE A 159 -5.25 -3.67 -16.46
C ILE A 159 -5.33 -3.03 -17.84
N ILE A 160 -4.19 -2.57 -18.34
CA ILE A 160 -4.09 -1.92 -19.65
C ILE A 160 -3.38 -2.88 -20.60
N ARG A 161 -4.11 -3.36 -21.63
CA ARG A 161 -3.56 -4.23 -22.69
C ARG A 161 -2.87 -5.50 -22.14
N GLY A 162 -3.40 -6.06 -21.05
CA GLY A 162 -2.90 -7.28 -20.42
C GLY A 162 -1.70 -7.09 -19.49
N ALA A 163 -1.25 -5.85 -19.25
CA ALA A 163 -0.29 -5.53 -18.21
C ALA A 163 -1.00 -5.04 -16.95
N ASN A 164 -0.58 -5.56 -15.80
CA ASN A 164 -1.08 -5.15 -14.50
C ASN A 164 -0.29 -3.94 -13.98
N PHE A 165 -1.01 -2.88 -13.64
CA PHE A 165 -0.49 -1.67 -13.03
C PHE A 165 -1.12 -1.49 -11.66
N TYR A 166 -0.32 -1.10 -10.70
CA TYR A 166 -0.80 -0.79 -9.36
C TYR A 166 -0.99 0.73 -9.23
N CYS A 167 -2.15 1.16 -8.73
CA CYS A 167 -2.45 2.59 -8.58
C CYS A 167 -1.35 3.35 -7.84
N PHE A 168 -0.83 2.77 -6.74
CA PHE A 168 0.21 3.41 -5.93
C PHE A 168 1.51 3.69 -6.70
N GLU A 169 1.90 2.84 -7.67
CA GLU A 169 3.12 3.08 -8.47
C GLU A 169 2.91 4.29 -9.38
N ILE A 170 1.73 4.43 -9.98
CA ILE A 170 1.38 5.59 -10.81
C ILE A 170 1.33 6.85 -9.94
N GLU A 171 0.70 6.75 -8.77
CA GLU A 171 0.58 7.85 -7.82
C GLU A 171 1.95 8.32 -7.31
N ASP A 172 2.87 7.41 -6.97
CA ASP A 172 4.23 7.72 -6.55
C ASP A 172 4.99 8.52 -7.62
N VAL A 173 4.94 8.08 -8.89
CA VAL A 173 5.67 8.80 -9.96
C VAL A 173 5.04 10.17 -10.23
N VAL A 174 3.72 10.28 -10.15
CA VAL A 174 3.01 11.57 -10.31
C VAL A 174 3.29 12.51 -9.12
N ASN A 175 3.29 12.00 -7.89
CA ASN A 175 3.60 12.76 -6.68
C ASN A 175 5.03 13.33 -6.67
N ALA A 176 5.96 12.65 -7.37
CA ALA A 176 7.34 13.11 -7.52
C ALA A 176 7.49 14.33 -8.45
N LEU A 177 6.46 14.69 -9.23
CA LEU A 177 6.52 15.84 -10.13
C LEU A 177 6.58 17.17 -9.34
N PRO A 178 7.49 18.10 -9.70
CA PRO A 178 7.62 19.38 -8.99
C PRO A 178 6.34 20.22 -8.98
N ALA A 179 5.49 20.07 -9.99
CA ALA A 179 4.24 20.82 -10.10
C ALA A 179 3.06 20.21 -9.32
N VAL A 180 3.17 18.97 -8.84
CA VAL A 180 2.08 18.24 -8.16
C VAL A 180 2.23 18.35 -6.65
N THR A 181 1.14 18.62 -5.93
CA THR A 181 1.11 18.57 -4.47
C THR A 181 1.15 17.09 -4.04
N PRO A 182 2.18 16.63 -3.31
CA PRO A 182 2.29 15.24 -2.86
C PRO A 182 1.07 14.85 -2.04
N THR A 183 0.75 13.56 -1.99
CA THR A 183 -0.41 12.95 -1.29
C THR A 183 -1.79 13.32 -1.84
N PHE A 184 -1.89 14.22 -2.83
CA PHE A 184 -3.17 14.61 -3.44
C PHE A 184 -3.29 14.13 -4.89
N THR A 185 -2.86 12.90 -5.14
CA THR A 185 -2.93 12.22 -6.44
C THR A 185 -3.78 10.96 -6.30
N ALA A 186 -4.58 10.63 -7.32
CA ALA A 186 -5.30 9.36 -7.41
C ALA A 186 -5.26 8.82 -8.85
N ALA A 187 -4.91 7.55 -8.99
CA ALA A 187 -4.98 6.81 -10.24
C ALA A 187 -6.21 5.90 -10.26
N VAL A 188 -6.99 5.93 -11.34
CA VAL A 188 -8.15 5.05 -11.51
C VAL A 188 -8.19 4.47 -12.92
N SER A 189 -8.70 3.24 -13.04
CA SER A 189 -9.06 2.69 -14.34
C SER A 189 -10.46 3.16 -14.77
N THR A 190 -10.63 3.32 -16.07
CA THR A 190 -11.94 3.46 -16.71
C THR A 190 -11.96 2.59 -17.95
N PHE A 191 -13.06 1.89 -18.22
CA PHE A 191 -13.17 1.17 -19.48
C PHE A 191 -13.15 2.16 -20.65
N ASP A 192 -12.29 1.93 -21.64
CA ASP A 192 -12.23 2.71 -22.88
C ASP A 192 -12.84 1.88 -24.03
N PRO A 193 -14.09 2.18 -24.44
CA PRO A 193 -14.75 1.45 -25.52
C PRO A 193 -14.03 1.54 -26.87
N ALA A 194 -13.23 2.59 -27.10
CA ALA A 194 -12.51 2.77 -28.37
C ALA A 194 -11.30 1.84 -28.50
N VAL A 195 -10.68 1.48 -27.37
CA VAL A 195 -9.49 0.60 -27.32
C VAL A 195 -9.86 -0.82 -26.86
N GLY A 196 -11.04 -1.01 -26.27
CA GLY A 196 -11.55 -2.31 -25.82
C GLY A 196 -10.83 -2.86 -24.59
N THR A 197 -10.18 -1.98 -23.81
CA THR A 197 -9.44 -2.29 -22.58
C THR A 197 -9.64 -1.14 -21.59
N GLU A 198 -9.20 -1.30 -20.35
CA GLU A 198 -9.13 -0.15 -19.43
C GLU A 198 -8.14 0.91 -19.94
N GLY A 199 -8.53 2.17 -19.81
CA GLY A 199 -7.68 3.35 -19.86
C GLY A 199 -7.38 3.87 -18.45
N LEU A 200 -6.38 4.73 -18.35
CA LEU A 200 -5.94 5.35 -17.09
C LEU A 200 -6.46 6.79 -16.98
N VAL A 201 -7.03 7.13 -15.83
CA VAL A 201 -7.33 8.50 -15.44
C VAL A 201 -6.52 8.85 -14.19
N VAL A 202 -5.87 10.01 -14.21
CA VAL A 202 -5.08 10.53 -13.08
C VAL A 202 -5.69 11.85 -12.62
N PHE A 203 -6.07 11.91 -11.35
CA PHE A 203 -6.45 13.14 -10.65
C PHE A 203 -5.26 13.63 -9.83
N PHE A 204 -5.03 14.94 -9.78
CA PHE A 204 -3.98 15.53 -8.96
C PHE A 204 -4.31 16.96 -8.55
N VAL A 205 -3.70 17.45 -7.47
CA VAL A 205 -3.75 18.86 -7.05
C VAL A 205 -2.43 19.56 -7.38
N PRO A 206 -2.42 20.62 -8.23
CA PRO A 206 -1.19 21.34 -8.54
C PRO A 206 -0.72 22.21 -7.38
N ARG A 207 0.60 22.41 -7.24
CA ARG A 207 1.19 23.26 -6.18
C ARG A 207 0.89 24.75 -6.38
N THR A 208 0.69 25.18 -7.63
CA THR A 208 0.36 26.57 -7.98
C THR A 208 -0.88 26.63 -8.88
N VAL A 209 -1.69 27.68 -8.69
CA VAL A 209 -2.93 27.97 -9.44
C VAL A 209 -2.74 29.34 -10.11
N PRO A 210 -3.19 29.56 -11.38
CA PRO A 210 -4.10 28.74 -12.18
C PRO A 210 -3.48 27.56 -12.93
N VAL A 211 -4.18 26.42 -12.93
CA VAL A 211 -3.84 25.17 -13.64
C VAL A 211 -3.82 25.34 -15.17
N ALA A 212 -4.56 26.32 -15.68
CA ALA A 212 -4.74 26.58 -17.11
C ALA A 212 -3.44 27.02 -17.84
N ALA A 213 -2.33 27.22 -17.13
CA ALA A 213 -1.07 27.69 -17.69
C ALA A 213 0.02 26.61 -17.84
N ASN A 214 -0.27 25.33 -17.55
CA ASN A 214 0.77 24.29 -17.44
C ASN A 214 0.56 23.11 -18.41
N ASP A 215 0.68 23.37 -19.72
CA ASP A 215 0.78 22.30 -20.73
C ASP A 215 1.97 21.36 -20.44
N GLU A 216 3.05 21.91 -19.87
CA GLU A 216 4.24 21.18 -19.42
C GLU A 216 3.92 20.08 -18.39
N VAL A 217 3.01 20.36 -17.43
CA VAL A 217 2.58 19.35 -16.44
C VAL A 217 1.80 18.22 -17.10
N ARG A 218 0.99 18.52 -18.12
CA ARG A 218 0.24 17.49 -18.86
C ARG A 218 1.17 16.64 -19.71
N GLU A 219 2.22 17.24 -20.26
CA GLU A 219 3.23 16.54 -21.06
C GLU A 219 4.13 15.65 -20.19
N ASP A 220 4.59 16.16 -19.04
CA ASP A 220 5.32 15.38 -18.03
C ASP A 220 4.49 14.19 -17.52
N LEU A 221 3.22 14.42 -17.17
CA LEU A 221 2.29 13.36 -16.76
C LEU A 221 2.12 12.30 -17.86
N ARG A 222 1.93 12.73 -19.12
CA ARG A 222 1.80 11.79 -20.25
C ARG A 222 3.09 11.04 -20.53
N SER A 223 4.25 11.68 -20.38
CA SER A 223 5.57 11.07 -20.57
C SER A 223 5.81 9.98 -19.53
N VAL A 224 5.61 10.34 -18.25
CA VAL A 224 5.69 9.42 -17.11
C VAL A 224 4.77 8.22 -17.29
N VAL A 225 3.48 8.44 -17.55
CA VAL A 225 2.49 7.37 -17.68
C VAL A 225 2.77 6.45 -18.87
N ARG A 226 3.44 6.93 -19.93
CA ARG A 226 3.85 6.08 -21.07
C ARG A 226 5.03 5.17 -20.75
N THR A 227 5.82 5.51 -19.73
CA THR A 227 7.02 4.76 -19.34
C THR A 227 6.78 3.75 -18.22
N VAL A 228 5.66 3.89 -17.48
CA VAL A 228 5.19 2.87 -16.54
C VAL A 228 4.64 1.70 -17.35
#